data_AF-A0AAW0XCM7-F1
#
_entry.id   AF-A0AAW0XCM7-F1
#
_cell.length_a   1.000
_cell.length_b   1.000
_cell.length_c   1.000
_cell.angle_alpha   90.00
_cell.angle_beta   90.00
_cell.angle_gamma   90.00
#
_symmetry.space_group_name_H-M   'P 1'
#
loop_
_entity.id
_entity.type
_entity.pdbx_description
1 polymer ?
#
loop_
_entity_poly.entity_id
_entity_poly.type
_entity_poly.pdbx_seq_one_letter_code
_entity_poly.pdbx_strand_id
1 'polypeptide(L)'
;MPRPKPPGTLKEQCVKNIVNNMDKYWCQDYVQNWSDKNLKCLFVLGPFENLPSPLIELIIDELNTSGKLRKHHLHLLLLYHLERLVLTRSTSEFGYIISLLAVRCKHISCRNCAIWD
;
A
#
# COMPACT_ATOMS: atom_id res chain seq x y z
N MET A 1 -1.71 23.63 -30.12
CA MET A 1 -2.46 22.92 -29.06
C MET A 1 -1.54 21.89 -28.41
N PRO A 2 -1.43 21.82 -27.07
CA PRO A 2 -0.68 20.76 -26.41
C PRO A 2 -1.36 19.42 -26.72
N ARG A 3 -0.60 18.44 -27.21
CA ARG A 3 -1.13 17.09 -27.42
C ARG A 3 -1.38 16.47 -26.04
N PRO A 4 -2.59 15.96 -25.75
CA PRO A 4 -2.81 15.23 -24.50
C PRO A 4 -1.88 14.02 -24.48
N LYS A 5 -1.26 13.76 -23.33
CA LYS A 5 -0.49 12.53 -23.14
C LYS A 5 -1.40 11.34 -23.45
N PRO A 6 -0.92 10.35 -24.22
CA PRO A 6 -1.71 9.16 -24.48
C PRO A 6 -2.10 8.52 -23.15
N PRO A 7 -3.31 7.95 -23.04
CA PRO A 7 -3.69 7.23 -21.85
C PRO A 7 -2.66 6.12 -21.61
N GLY A 8 -2.28 5.95 -20.34
CA GLY A 8 -1.39 4.87 -19.91
C GLY A 8 -1.92 3.49 -20.27
N THR A 9 -1.11 2.45 -20.06
CA THR A 9 -1.53 1.08 -20.35
C THR A 9 -2.81 0.69 -19.60
N LEU A 10 -3.55 -0.33 -20.08
CA LEU A 10 -4.76 -0.82 -19.39
C LEU A 10 -4.44 -1.17 -17.92
N LYS A 11 -3.28 -1.78 -17.68
CA LYS A 11 -2.79 -2.10 -16.35
C LYS A 11 -2.68 -0.86 -15.47
N GLU A 12 -2.07 0.21 -15.97
CA GLU A 12 -1.96 1.48 -15.24
C GLU A 12 -3.34 2.11 -14.95
N GLN A 13 -4.27 2.05 -15.91
CA GLN A 13 -5.63 2.55 -15.71
C GLN A 13 -6.39 1.75 -14.66
N CYS A 14 -6.24 0.42 -14.65
CA CYS A 14 -6.82 -0.44 -13.63
C CYS A 14 -6.24 -0.14 -12.23
N VAL A 15 -4.92 -0.02 -12.12
CA VAL A 15 -4.26 0.33 -10.84
C VAL A 15 -4.75 1.68 -10.34
N LYS A 16 -4.81 2.70 -11.21
CA LYS A 16 -5.35 4.02 -10.87
C LYS A 16 -6.81 3.97 -10.42
N ASN A 17 -7.62 3.16 -11.09
CA ASN A 17 -9.02 2.97 -10.71
C ASN A 17 -9.13 2.34 -9.31
N ILE A 18 -8.34 1.31 -9.03
CA ILE A 18 -8.28 0.67 -7.71
C ILE A 18 -7.88 1.70 -6.65
N VAL A 19 -6.77 2.41 -6.85
CA VAL A 19 -6.26 3.42 -5.90
C VAL A 19 -7.29 4.52 -5.63
N ASN A 20 -7.97 5.01 -6.67
CA ASN A 20 -8.97 6.07 -6.53
C ASN A 20 -10.24 5.63 -5.79
N ASN A 21 -10.56 4.34 -5.86
CA ASN A 21 -11.72 3.76 -5.20
C ASN A 21 -11.36 3.10 -3.86
N MET A 22 -10.07 3.11 -3.48
CA MET A 22 -9.59 2.28 -2.38
C MET A 22 -10.19 2.69 -1.05
N ASP A 23 -10.19 4.00 -0.81
CA ASP A 23 -10.80 4.62 0.37
C ASP A 23 -12.30 4.34 0.48
N LYS A 24 -13.00 4.37 -0.66
CA LYS A 24 -14.46 4.31 -0.74
C LYS A 24 -15.02 2.91 -0.49
N TYR A 25 -14.34 1.87 -0.97
CA TYR A 25 -14.90 0.51 -0.94
C TYR A 25 -14.22 -0.40 0.07
N TRP A 26 -12.91 -0.26 0.33
CA TRP A 26 -12.19 -1.22 1.17
C TRP A 26 -11.63 -0.58 2.45
N CYS A 27 -11.12 0.65 2.37
CA CYS A 27 -10.62 1.30 3.58
C CYS A 27 -11.74 1.78 4.50
N GLN A 28 -12.92 2.10 3.97
CA GLN A 28 -14.07 2.47 4.79
C GLN A 28 -14.45 1.34 5.76
N ASP A 29 -14.63 0.12 5.25
CA ASP A 29 -14.94 -1.05 6.07
C ASP A 29 -13.81 -1.37 7.05
N TYR A 30 -12.56 -1.21 6.61
CA TYR A 30 -11.40 -1.40 7.46
C TYR A 30 -11.37 -0.41 8.63
N VAL A 31 -11.54 0.88 8.35
CA VAL A 31 -11.51 1.93 9.36
C VAL A 31 -12.67 1.75 10.33
N GLN A 32 -13.89 1.52 9.83
CA GLN A 32 -15.06 1.37 10.71
C GLN A 32 -14.96 0.15 11.64
N ASN A 33 -14.41 -0.97 11.16
CA ASN A 33 -14.41 -2.21 11.93
C ASN A 33 -13.12 -2.44 12.74
N TRP A 34 -12.00 -1.82 12.34
CA TRP A 34 -10.66 -2.19 12.83
C TRP A 34 -9.76 -1.02 13.25
N SER A 35 -10.14 0.24 13.04
CA SER A 35 -9.26 1.38 13.38
C SER A 35 -9.10 1.64 14.88
N ASP A 36 -10.14 1.37 15.68
CA ASP A 36 -10.18 1.69 17.12
C ASP A 36 -9.62 0.60 18.02
N LYS A 37 -9.48 -0.61 17.48
CA LYS A 37 -8.92 -1.72 18.23
C LYS A 37 -7.41 -1.67 18.02
N ASN A 38 -6.65 -1.47 19.09
CA ASN A 38 -5.21 -1.72 19.19
C ASN A 38 -4.83 -3.20 18.90
N LEU A 39 -5.62 -3.89 18.08
CA LEU A 39 -5.34 -5.20 17.54
C LEU A 39 -4.18 -5.02 16.57
N LYS A 40 -3.06 -5.61 16.96
CA LYS A 40 -1.95 -6.00 16.07
C LYS A 40 -2.49 -7.04 15.08
N CYS A 41 -3.38 -6.64 14.19
CA CYS A 41 -3.99 -7.52 13.21
C CYS A 41 -2.92 -7.79 12.15
N LEU A 42 -2.30 -8.96 12.27
CA LEU A 42 -1.18 -9.39 11.41
C LEU A 42 -1.63 -9.74 9.99
N PHE A 43 -2.93 -9.95 9.81
CA PHE A 43 -3.57 -10.35 8.56
C PHE A 43 -4.98 -9.77 8.55
N VAL A 44 -5.29 -9.04 7.49
CA VAL A 44 -6.68 -8.74 7.12
C VAL A 44 -6.94 -9.64 5.93
N LEU A 45 -7.83 -10.63 6.08
CA LEU A 45 -8.35 -11.37 4.93
C LEU A 45 -9.07 -10.35 4.05
N GLY A 46 -8.40 -9.94 2.98
CA GLY A 46 -8.75 -8.77 2.19
C GLY A 46 -9.04 -9.14 0.74
N PRO A 47 -9.67 -8.24 -0.03
CA PRO A 47 -9.95 -8.45 -1.46
C PRO A 47 -8.69 -8.65 -2.32
N PHE A 48 -7.52 -8.37 -1.76
CA PHE A 48 -6.24 -8.36 -2.45
C PHE A 48 -5.43 -9.66 -2.26
N GLU A 49 -5.90 -10.64 -1.47
CA GLU A 49 -5.11 -11.84 -1.15
C GLU A 49 -4.71 -12.69 -2.35
N ASN A 50 -5.54 -12.68 -3.39
CA ASN A 50 -5.29 -13.41 -4.63
C ASN A 50 -4.54 -12.57 -5.67
N LEU A 51 -4.16 -11.33 -5.35
CA LEU A 51 -3.35 -10.52 -6.26
C LEU A 51 -1.89 -10.96 -6.20
N PRO A 52 -1.23 -11.16 -7.35
CA PRO A 52 0.22 -11.33 -7.41
C PRO A 52 0.97 -10.15 -6.78
N SER A 53 2.10 -10.44 -6.12
CA SER A 53 2.99 -9.43 -5.50
C SER A 53 3.33 -8.26 -6.42
N PRO A 54 3.65 -8.46 -7.73
CA PRO A 54 3.96 -7.35 -8.63
C PRO A 54 2.79 -6.38 -8.86
N LEU A 55 1.53 -6.82 -8.71
CA LEU A 55 0.37 -5.94 -8.83
C LEU A 55 0.17 -5.12 -7.55
N ILE A 56 0.38 -5.74 -6.39
CA ILE A 56 0.32 -5.06 -5.10
C ILE A 56 1.40 -3.98 -5.03
N GLU A 57 2.62 -4.30 -5.47
CA GLU A 57 3.73 -3.35 -5.55
C GLU A 57 3.38 -2.12 -6.41
N LEU A 58 2.72 -2.32 -7.57
CA LEU A 58 2.26 -1.23 -8.42
C LEU A 58 1.16 -0.38 -7.77
N ILE A 59 0.26 -0.99 -7.00
CA ILE A 59 -0.77 -0.28 -6.25
C ILE A 59 -0.14 0.60 -5.17
N ILE A 60 0.86 0.07 -4.45
CA ILE A 60 1.60 0.81 -3.43
C ILE A 60 2.39 1.96 -4.06
N ASP A 61 3.01 1.74 -5.22
CA ASP A 61 3.74 2.79 -5.94
C ASP A 61 2.82 3.91 -6.42
N GLU A 62 1.64 3.57 -6.97
CA GLU A 62 0.63 4.56 -7.35
C GLU A 62 0.06 5.31 -6.12
N LEU A 63 -0.13 4.65 -4.98
CA LEU A 63 -0.51 5.31 -3.71
C LEU A 63 0.57 6.28 -3.21
N ASN A 64 1.84 5.91 -3.34
CA ASN A 64 2.97 6.76 -2.99
C ASN A 64 3.07 7.99 -3.90
N THR A 65 3.06 7.79 -5.21
CA THR A 65 3.19 8.85 -6.21
C THR A 65 2.00 9.81 -6.20
N SER A 66 0.80 9.32 -5.91
CA SER A 66 -0.41 10.14 -5.71
C SER A 66 -0.49 10.81 -4.34
N GLY A 67 0.41 10.48 -3.41
CA GLY A 67 0.42 11.01 -2.04
C GLY A 67 -0.78 10.59 -1.19
N LYS A 68 -1.49 9.52 -1.58
CA LYS A 68 -2.67 8.97 -0.90
C LYS A 68 -2.33 7.86 0.09
N LEU A 69 -1.07 7.43 0.14
CA LEU A 69 -0.66 6.35 1.03
C LEU A 69 -0.91 6.72 2.50
N ARG A 70 -1.64 5.84 3.20
CA ARG A 70 -1.99 5.96 4.63
C ARG A 70 -1.85 4.60 5.31
N LYS A 71 -1.93 4.61 6.65
CA LYS A 71 -1.71 3.42 7.49
C LYS A 71 -2.63 2.25 7.13
N HIS A 72 -3.92 2.52 6.95
CA HIS A 72 -4.92 1.50 6.60
C HIS A 72 -4.69 0.88 5.22
N HIS A 73 -4.16 1.64 4.26
CA HIS A 73 -3.79 1.10 2.95
C HIS A 73 -2.73 0.03 3.08
N LEU A 74 -1.68 0.29 3.88
CA LEU A 74 -0.63 -0.68 4.14
C LEU A 74 -1.15 -1.90 4.90
N HIS A 75 -2.06 -1.72 5.86
CA HIS A 75 -2.68 -2.85 6.57
C HIS A 75 -3.52 -3.76 5.65
N LEU A 76 -4.23 -3.19 4.68
CA LEU A 76 -5.02 -3.96 3.70
C LEU A 76 -4.15 -4.66 2.65
N LEU A 77 -3.00 -4.07 2.32
CA LEU A 77 -2.07 -4.59 1.33
C LEU A 77 -0.97 -5.45 1.94
N LEU A 78 -0.93 -5.60 3.28
CA LEU A 78 0.05 -6.36 4.06
C LEU A 78 -0.15 -7.87 3.86
N LEU A 79 0.23 -8.35 2.68
CA LEU A 79 0.07 -9.74 2.28
C LEU A 79 1.38 -10.51 2.44
N TYR A 80 1.28 -11.79 2.79
CA TYR A 80 2.42 -12.66 3.11
C TYR A 80 3.39 -12.90 1.94
N HIS A 81 2.98 -12.60 0.71
CA HIS A 81 3.75 -12.81 -0.52
C HIS A 81 4.40 -11.53 -1.04
N LEU A 82 4.32 -10.40 -0.33
CA LEU A 82 5.04 -9.18 -0.71
C LEU A 82 6.55 -9.43 -0.72
N GLU A 83 7.16 -9.28 -1.89
CA GLU A 83 8.61 -9.48 -2.05
C GLU A 83 9.36 -8.17 -1.90
N ARG A 84 8.80 -7.07 -2.44
CA ARG A 84 9.40 -5.74 -2.37
C ARG A 84 8.43 -4.70 -1.86
N LEU A 85 8.98 -3.73 -1.15
CA LEU A 85 8.25 -2.55 -0.73
C LEU A 85 9.12 -1.30 -0.89
N VAL A 86 8.57 -0.30 -1.54
CA VAL A 86 9.15 1.04 -1.67
C VAL A 86 8.22 2.02 -0.99
N LEU A 87 8.74 2.75 -0.01
CA LEU A 87 8.05 3.86 0.65
C LEU A 87 8.88 5.12 0.42
N THR A 88 8.23 6.16 -0.14
CA THR A 88 8.89 7.44 -0.43
C THR A 88 8.74 8.45 0.70
N ARG A 89 7.79 8.21 1.62
CA ARG A 89 7.58 9.02 2.84
C ARG A 89 7.59 8.13 4.06
N SER A 90 8.51 8.39 4.99
CA SER A 90 8.50 7.82 6.33
C SER A 90 7.80 8.79 7.28
N THR A 91 6.57 8.47 7.67
CA THR A 91 6.02 9.02 8.92
C THR A 91 6.30 7.99 10.02
N SER A 92 6.63 8.45 11.22
CA SER A 92 6.82 7.60 12.41
C SER A 92 5.63 6.66 12.67
N GLU A 93 4.45 7.04 12.15
CA GLU A 93 3.22 6.27 12.15
C GLU A 93 3.31 4.91 11.42
N PHE A 94 4.25 4.76 10.49
CA PHE A 94 4.50 3.51 9.77
C PHE A 94 5.55 2.61 10.42
N GLY A 95 6.23 3.05 11.49
CA GLY A 95 7.37 2.33 12.07
C GLY A 95 7.04 0.87 12.46
N TYR A 96 5.89 0.64 13.10
CA TYR A 96 5.44 -0.72 13.45
C TYR A 96 5.10 -1.57 12.23
N ILE A 97 4.55 -0.96 11.17
CA ILE A 97 4.21 -1.67 9.94
C ILE A 97 5.48 -2.07 9.19
N ILE A 98 6.46 -1.16 9.12
CA ILE A 98 7.75 -1.41 8.50
C ILE A 98 8.49 -2.53 9.24
N SER A 99 8.47 -2.55 10.58
CA SER A 99 9.08 -3.65 11.34
C SER A 99 8.36 -4.98 11.11
N LEU A 100 7.03 -4.98 11.01
CA LEU A 100 6.25 -6.17 10.66
C LEU A 100 6.59 -6.69 9.25
N LEU A 101 6.71 -5.77 8.30
CA LEU A 101 7.11 -6.06 6.93
C LEU A 101 8.54 -6.58 6.88
N ALA A 102 9.48 -6.02 7.65
CA ALA A 102 10.89 -6.45 7.66
C ALA A 102 11.08 -7.90 8.07
N VAL A 103 10.16 -8.45 8.87
CA VAL A 103 10.15 -9.86 9.23
C VAL A 103 9.65 -10.75 8.07
N ARG A 104 8.88 -10.21 7.11
CA ARG A 104 8.18 -10.99 6.08
C ARG A 104 8.71 -10.79 4.66
N CYS A 105 8.98 -9.55 4.26
CA CYS A 105 9.46 -9.22 2.93
C CYS A 105 10.95 -9.53 2.83
N LYS A 106 11.33 -10.44 1.93
CA LYS A 106 12.74 -10.82 1.72
C LYS A 106 13.60 -9.67 1.20
N HIS A 107 13.00 -8.66 0.56
CA HIS A 107 13.70 -7.51 -0.02
C HIS A 107 12.97 -6.18 0.23
N ILE A 108 13.14 -5.59 1.41
CA ILE A 108 12.64 -4.22 1.66
C ILE A 108 13.68 -3.20 1.20
N SER A 109 13.27 -2.29 0.32
CA SER A 109 14.08 -1.16 -0.13
C SER A 109 13.37 0.14 0.25
N CYS A 110 13.55 0.59 1.49
CA CYS A 110 13.07 1.90 1.90
C CYS A 110 14.03 2.98 1.41
N ARG A 111 13.66 3.72 0.37
CA ARG A 111 14.54 4.75 -0.23
C ARG A 111 14.66 6.04 0.59
N ASN A 112 13.75 6.29 1.54
CA ASN A 112 13.72 7.50 2.38
C ASN A 112 13.48 7.21 3.87
N CYS A 113 13.83 6.02 4.38
CA CYS A 113 13.78 5.75 5.82
C CYS A 113 14.95 6.50 6.50
N ALA A 114 14.75 7.78 6.75
CA ALA A 114 15.44 8.41 7.87
C ALA A 114 14.80 7.87 9.16
N ILE A 115 15.62 7.67 10.18
CA ILE A 115 15.28 7.13 11.51
C ILE A 115 15.44 5.61 11.61
N TRP A 116 16.71 5.19 11.62
CA TRP A 116 17.21 4.26 12.63
C TRP A 116 18.32 5.00 13.39
N ASP A 117 17.91 5.77 14.39
CA ASP A 117 18.71 6.14 15.57
C ASP A 117 17.72 6.32 16.73
#